data_AF-A0A0W7WWT1-F1
#
_entry.id   AF-A0A0W7WWT1-F1
#
_cell.length_a   1.000
_cell.length_b   1.000
_cell.length_c   1.000
_cell.angle_alpha   90.00
_cell.angle_beta   90.00
_cell.angle_gamma   90.00
#
_symmetry.space_group_name_H-M   'P 1'
#
loop_
_entity.id
_entity.type
_entity.pdbx_description
1 polymer ?
#
loop_
_entity_poly.entity_id
_entity_poly.type
_entity_poly.pdbx_seq_one_letter_code
_entity_poly.pdbx_strand_id
1 'polypeptide(L)' 'MLLPAKAEVARHLKLYRSWERLLIAHPCDRAVQRQFENTAYTLCVLMGECTARVAADAAEEYLRPRASRRPRPAPELRG' A
#
# COMPACT_ATOMS: atom_id res chain seq x y z
N MET A 1 18.82 -6.57 1.35
CA MET A 1 17.57 -7.35 1.51
C MET A 1 16.83 -7.34 0.18
N LEU A 2 16.35 -8.48 -0.31
CA LEU A 2 15.50 -8.53 -1.52
C LEU A 2 14.16 -7.85 -1.19
N LEU A 3 13.73 -6.93 -2.03
CA LEU A 3 12.40 -6.35 -1.93
C LEU A 3 11.36 -7.42 -2.31
N PRO A 4 10.18 -7.46 -1.65
CA PRO A 4 9.13 -8.41 -1.98
C PRO A 4 8.66 -8.22 -3.43
N ALA A 5 8.19 -9.30 -4.04
CA ALA A 5 7.69 -9.26 -5.40
C ALA A 5 6.53 -8.26 -5.52
N LYS A 6 6.63 -7.31 -6.46
CA LYS A 6 5.59 -6.27 -6.65
C LYS A 6 4.18 -6.85 -6.86
N ALA A 7 4.07 -7.97 -7.58
CA ALA A 7 2.80 -8.64 -7.79
C ALA A 7 2.16 -9.12 -6.47
N GLU A 8 2.98 -9.59 -5.54
CA GLU A 8 2.52 -10.04 -4.23
C GLU A 8 2.06 -8.86 -3.36
N VAL A 9 2.83 -7.78 -3.33
CA VAL A 9 2.45 -6.55 -2.61
C VAL A 9 1.15 -5.97 -3.18
N ALA A 10 1.01 -5.91 -4.51
CA ALA A 10 -0.20 -5.41 -5.17
C ALA A 10 -1.45 -6.26 -4.84
N ARG A 11 -1.30 -7.58 -4.76
CA ARG A 11 -2.40 -8.48 -4.37
C ARG A 11 -2.86 -8.19 -2.94
N HIS A 12 -1.93 -8.13 -1.98
CA HIS A 12 -2.27 -7.91 -0.58
C HIS A 12 -2.82 -6.51 -0.33
N LEU A 13 -2.30 -5.48 -1.01
CA LEU A 13 -2.86 -4.13 -0.93
C LEU A 13 -4.32 -4.08 -1.43
N LYS A 14 -4.64 -4.75 -2.54
CA LYS A 14 -6.01 -4.83 -3.05
C LYS A 14 -6.96 -5.53 -2.06
N LEU A 15 -6.50 -6.63 -1.45
CA LEU A 15 -7.25 -7.35 -0.42
C LEU A 15 -7.47 -6.46 0.81
N TYR A 16 -6.42 -5.78 1.28
CA TYR A 16 -6.48 -4.86 2.42
C TYR A 16 -7.56 -3.79 2.23
N ARG A 17 -7.57 -3.09 1.08
CA ARG A 17 -8.58 -2.07 0.78
C ARG A 17 -9.99 -2.65 0.64
N SER A 18 -10.12 -3.89 0.21
CA SER A 18 -11.43 -4.56 0.09
C SER A 18 -11.97 -4.92 1.47
N TRP A 19 -11.12 -5.45 2.35
CA TRP A 19 -11.47 -5.73 3.74
C TRP A 19 -11.72 -4.48 4.56
N GLU A 20 -10.98 -3.39 4.33
CA GLU A 20 -11.22 -2.09 4.96
C GLU A 20 -12.65 -1.60 4.70
N ARG A 21 -13.11 -1.66 3.45
CA ARG A 21 -14.49 -1.30 3.08
C ARG A 21 -15.52 -2.24 3.73
N LEU A 22 -15.26 -3.54 3.77
CA LEU A 22 -16.16 -4.51 4.39
C LEU A 22 -16.24 -4.34 5.91
N LEU A 23 -15.13 -4.01 6.57
CA LEU A 23 -15.09 -3.76 8.01
C LEU A 23 -15.90 -2.50 8.38
N ILE A 24 -15.83 -1.46 7.54
CA ILE A 24 -16.67 -0.26 7.70
C ILE A 24 -18.17 -0.62 7.54
N ALA A 25 -18.51 -1.49 6.59
CA ALA A 25 -19.90 -1.91 6.36
C ALA A 25 -20.43 -2.90 7.42
N HIS A 26 -19.56 -3.76 7.96
CA HIS A 26 -19.90 -4.85 8.86
C HIS A 26 -18.94 -4.91 10.06
N PRO A 27 -18.95 -3.90 10.96
CA PRO A 27 -17.97 -3.80 12.04
C PRO A 27 -18.09 -4.92 13.10
N CYS A 28 -19.26 -5.55 13.21
CA CYS A 28 -19.51 -6.64 14.16
C CYS A 28 -19.22 -8.04 13.59
N ASP A 29 -18.89 -8.16 12.30
CA ASP A 29 -18.56 -9.44 11.69
C ASP A 29 -17.12 -9.85 12.04
N ARG A 30 -17.01 -10.85 12.92
CA ARG A 30 -15.73 -11.38 13.39
C ARG A 30 -14.90 -12.04 12.29
N ALA A 31 -15.52 -12.60 11.25
CA ALA A 31 -14.80 -13.19 10.14
C ALA A 31 -14.16 -12.10 9.29
N VAL A 32 -14.89 -11.01 9.00
CA VAL A 32 -14.36 -9.82 8.32
C VAL A 32 -13.23 -9.19 9.12
N GLN A 33 -13.41 -9.02 10.44
CA GLN A 33 -12.37 -8.49 11.32
C GLN A 33 -11.10 -9.34 11.25
N ARG A 34 -11.21 -10.66 11.39
CA ARG A 34 -10.06 -11.57 11.33
C ARG A 34 -9.35 -11.52 9.98
N GLN A 35 -10.09 -11.50 8.87
CA GLN A 35 -9.48 -11.43 7.54
C GLN A 35 -8.79 -10.09 7.27
N PHE A 36 -9.37 -9.00 7.77
CA PHE A 36 -8.74 -7.69 7.74
C PHE A 36 -7.43 -7.69 8.53
N GLU A 37 -7.43 -8.17 9.78
CA GLU A 37 -6.25 -8.25 10.64
C GLU A 37 -5.14 -9.12 10.04
N ASN A 38 -5.48 -10.29 9.49
CA ASN A 38 -4.53 -11.16 8.81
C ASN A 38 -3.88 -10.47 7.60
N THR A 39 -4.70 -9.82 6.76
CA THR A 39 -4.20 -9.12 5.57
C THR A 39 -3.34 -7.92 5.95
N ALA A 40 -3.74 -7.19 6.98
CA ALA A 40 -3.00 -6.08 7.55
C ALA A 40 -1.62 -6.53 8.07
N TYR A 41 -1.57 -7.62 8.83
CA TYR A 41 -0.33 -8.20 9.33
C TYR A 41 0.63 -8.59 8.20
N THR A 42 0.14 -9.26 7.17
CA THR A 42 0.97 -9.60 5.99
C THR A 42 1.52 -8.35 5.32
N LEU A 43 0.72 -7.31 5.15
CA LEU A 43 1.17 -6.07 4.53
C LEU A 43 2.24 -5.36 5.38
N CYS A 44 2.07 -5.32 6.70
CA CYS A 44 3.08 -4.84 7.65
C CYS A 44 4.41 -5.57 7.49
N VAL A 45 4.39 -6.91 7.44
CA VAL A 45 5.61 -7.73 7.28
C VAL A 45 6.28 -7.47 5.93
N LEU A 46 5.49 -7.40 4.85
CA LEU A 46 6.04 -7.15 3.51
C LEU A 46 6.72 -5.77 3.42
N MET A 47 6.16 -4.75 4.06
CA MET A 47 6.68 -3.38 4.01
C MET A 47 7.65 -3.03 5.12
N GLY A 48 7.78 -3.88 6.14
CA GLY A 48 8.63 -3.61 7.30
C GLY A 48 8.08 -2.51 8.22
N GLU A 49 6.76 -2.33 8.22
CA GLU A 49 6.08 -1.25 8.92
C GLU A 49 5.25 -1.76 10.09
N CYS A 50 5.19 -1.02 11.19
CA CYS A 50 4.52 -1.46 12.43
C CYS A 50 2.99 -1.30 12.39
N THR A 51 2.46 -0.50 11.47
CA THR A 51 1.02 -0.22 11.40
C THR A 51 0.48 -0.48 10.00
N ALA A 52 -0.75 -1.01 9.93
CA ALA A 52 -1.38 -1.40 8.68
C ALA A 52 -1.55 -0.24 7.70
N ARG A 53 -1.84 0.96 8.23
CA ARG A 53 -2.03 2.16 7.42
C ARG A 53 -0.72 2.64 6.79
N VAL A 54 0.35 2.73 7.60
CA VAL A 54 1.68 3.10 7.09
C VAL A 54 2.19 2.04 6.11
N ALA A 55 1.94 0.75 6.37
CA ALA A 55 2.26 -0.32 5.44
C ALA A 55 1.50 -0.19 4.11
N ALA A 56 0.23 0.20 4.14
CA ALA A 56 -0.55 0.44 2.92
C ALA A 56 -0.01 1.63 2.12
N ASP A 57 0.32 2.74 2.78
CA ASP A 57 0.90 3.92 2.14
C ASP A 57 2.27 3.60 1.52
N ALA A 58 3.12 2.87 2.24
CA ALA A 58 4.42 2.39 1.74
C ALA A 58 4.27 1.41 0.57
N ALA A 59 3.26 0.53 0.60
CA ALA A 59 2.94 -0.37 -0.51
C ALA A 59 2.47 0.40 -1.74
N GLU A 60 1.63 1.42 -1.58
CA GLU A 60 1.19 2.30 -2.65
C GLU A 60 2.37 3.02 -3.29
N GLU A 61 3.30 3.55 -2.48
CA GLU A 61 4.52 4.19 -2.98
C GLU A 61 5.45 3.19 -3.68
N TYR A 62 5.62 1.98 -3.13
CA TYR A 62 6.46 0.93 -3.71
C TYR A 62 5.95 0.45 -5.08
N LEU A 63 4.63 0.38 -5.22
CA LEU A 63 3.94 -0.03 -6.45
C LEU A 63 3.81 1.10 -7.46
N ARG A 64 3.91 2.36 -7.03
CA ARG A 64 3.83 3.52 -7.90
C ARG A 64 4.81 3.34 -9.07
N PRO A 65 4.31 3.34 -10.32
CA PRO A 65 5.17 3.34 -11.48
C PRO A 65 6.13 4.52 -11.36
N ARG A 66 7.42 4.32 -11.66
CA ARG A 66 8.33 5.43 -11.96
C ARG A 66 7.90 6.05 -13.28
N ALA A 67 6.74 6.71 -13.30
CA ALA A 67 6.39 7.63 -14.36
C ALA A 67 7.45 8.73 -14.28
N SER A 68 8.41 8.65 -15.22
CA SER A 68 9.30 9.70 -15.66
C SER A 68 9.31 10.92 -14.73
N ARG A 69 10.32 11.01 -13.85
CA ARG A 69 10.78 12.30 -13.32
C ARG A 69 11.14 13.13 -14.55
N ARG A 70 10.16 13.80 -15.16
CA ARG A 70 10.40 14.72 -16.27
C ARG A 70 11.35 15.76 -15.68
N PRO A 71 12.54 15.98 -16.25
CA PRO A 71 13.42 17.01 -15.75
C PRO A 71 12.61 18.30 -15.78
N ARG A 72 12.50 18.97 -14.62
CA ARG A 72 11.97 20.33 -14.55
C ARG A 72 12.83 21.15 -15.50
N PRO A 73 12.29 21.70 -16.61
CA PRO A 73 13.08 22.54 -17.48
C PRO A 73 13.60 23.72 -16.64
N ALA A 74 14.91 23.98 -16.75
CA ALA A 74 15.56 25.06 -16.02
C ALA A 74 14.88 26.39 -16.34
N PRO A 75 14.76 27.32 -15.37
CA PRO A 75 14.21 28.64 -15.66
C PRO A 75 15.13 29.35 -16.64
N GLU A 76 14.63 29.63 -17.84
CA GLU A 76 15.32 30.47 -18.82
C GLU A 76 15.43 31.88 -18.23
N LEU A 77 16.65 32.25 -17.85
CA LEU A 77 17.03 33.61 -17.49
C LEU A 77 16.87 34.48 -18.76
N ARG A 78 15.78 35.25 -18.80
CA ARG A 78 15.57 36.29 -19.83
C ARG A 78 16.45 37.49 -19.50
N GLY A 79 17.34 37.82 -20.44
CA GLY A 79 18.09 39.08 -20.46
C GLY A 79 17.27 40.27 -20.91
#